data_AF-A0A2S2QAM7-F1
#
_entry.id   AF-A0A2S2QAM7-F1
#
_cell.length_a   1.000
_cell.length_b   1.000
_cell.length_c   1.000
_cell.angle_alpha   90.00
_cell.angle_beta   90.00
_cell.angle_gamma   90.00
#
_symmetry.space_group_name_H-M   'P 1'
#
loop_
_entity.id
_entity.type
_entity.pdbx_description
1 polymer ?
#
loop_
_entity_poly.entity_id
_entity_poly.type
_entity_poly.pdbx_seq_one_letter_code
_entity_poly.pdbx_strand_id
1 'polypeptide(L)'
;MCAKIASIINSTFSVEVTVEKCDIKWRNIWKTYKFNVKKSNSTGRDAIIWEYFDIINEKFGTKAKVNPSPSTIVGTSHISENTKQIENDLTSTIVGTKVL
;
A
#
# COMPACT_ATOMS: atom_id res chain seq x y z
N MET A 1 2.13 -10.00 -30.11
CA MET A 1 1.50 -8.95 -29.28
C MET A 1 1.99 -7.56 -29.68
N CYS A 2 3.30 -7.30 -29.68
CA CYS A 2 3.90 -5.99 -30.01
C CYS A 2 3.55 -5.47 -31.42
N ALA A 3 3.31 -6.33 -32.41
CA ALA A 3 2.90 -5.91 -33.75
C ALA A 3 1.57 -5.14 -33.76
N LYS A 4 0.56 -5.61 -33.01
CA LYS A 4 -0.73 -4.93 -32.89
C LYS A 4 -0.58 -3.60 -32.17
N ILE A 5 0.21 -3.56 -31.09
CA ILE A 5 0.46 -2.36 -30.31
C ILE A 5 1.20 -1.31 -31.14
N ALA A 6 2.24 -1.69 -31.89
CA ALA A 6 2.96 -0.78 -32.78
C ALA A 6 2.04 -0.19 -33.86
N SER A 7 1.18 -1.01 -34.47
CA SER A 7 0.18 -0.54 -35.43
C SER A 7 -0.79 0.48 -34.81
N ILE A 8 -1.29 0.22 -33.59
CA ILE A 8 -2.17 1.15 -32.89
C ILE A 8 -1.45 2.46 -32.62
N ILE A 9 -0.23 2.40 -32.09
CA ILE A 9 0.57 3.60 -31.76
C ILE A 9 0.78 4.45 -33.02
N ASN A 10 1.22 3.87 -34.13
CA ASN A 10 1.49 4.62 -35.35
C ASN A 10 0.21 5.21 -35.99
N SER A 11 -0.94 4.59 -35.74
CA SER A 11 -2.23 5.11 -36.22
C SER A 11 -2.81 6.22 -35.34
N THR A 12 -2.56 6.15 -34.03
CA THR A 12 -3.13 7.08 -33.04
C THR A 12 -2.22 8.29 -32.83
N PHE A 13 -0.92 8.06 -32.91
CA PHE A 13 0.12 9.06 -32.73
C PHE A 13 0.94 9.09 -34.01
N SER A 14 1.20 10.28 -34.56
CA SER A 14 2.02 10.47 -35.78
C SER A 14 3.50 10.19 -35.52
N VAL A 15 3.83 8.97 -35.10
CA VAL A 15 5.15 8.46 -34.75
C VAL A 15 5.38 7.12 -35.44
N GLU A 16 6.64 6.85 -35.75
CA GLU A 16 7.04 5.58 -36.36
C GLU A 16 7.68 4.66 -35.31
N VAL A 17 6.89 3.72 -34.81
CA VAL A 17 7.32 2.66 -33.91
C VAL A 17 7.37 1.35 -34.68
N THR A 18 8.56 0.76 -34.76
CA THR A 18 8.75 -0.60 -35.29
C THR A 18 8.38 -1.64 -34.23
N VAL A 19 8.06 -2.85 -34.68
CA VAL A 19 7.75 -3.98 -33.77
C VAL A 19 8.91 -4.26 -32.81
N GLU A 20 10.15 -4.14 -33.29
CA GLU A 20 11.36 -4.32 -32.51
C GLU A 20 11.52 -3.25 -31.42
N LYS A 21 11.32 -1.97 -31.76
CA LYS A 21 11.35 -0.87 -30.78
C LYS A 21 10.29 -1.06 -29.69
N CYS A 22 9.09 -1.50 -30.07
CA CYS A 22 8.02 -1.83 -29.13
C CYS A 22 8.44 -2.96 -28.17
N ASP A 23 9.02 -4.04 -28.70
CA ASP A 23 9.46 -5.17 -27.89
C ASP A 23 10.60 -4.82 -26.92
N ILE A 24 11.61 -4.08 -27.39
CA ILE A 24 12.70 -3.58 -26.55
C ILE A 24 12.15 -2.71 -25.42
N LYS A 25 11.25 -1.77 -25.75
CA LYS A 25 10.63 -0.89 -24.74
C LYS A 25 9.83 -1.70 -23.72
N TRP A 26 9.04 -2.68 -24.17
CA TRP A 26 8.28 -3.56 -23.28
C TRP A 26 9.18 -4.35 -22.33
N ARG A 27 10.26 -4.95 -22.84
CA ARG A 27 11.23 -5.68 -22.01
C ARG A 27 11.88 -4.79 -20.96
N ASN A 28 12.20 -3.54 -21.31
CA ASN A 28 12.78 -2.58 -20.37
C ASN A 28 11.80 -2.17 -19.27
N ILE A 29 10.55 -1.85 -19.64
CA ILE A 29 9.47 -1.57 -18.68
C ILE A 29 9.29 -2.76 -17.73
N TRP A 30 9.29 -3.98 -18.27
CA TRP A 30 9.11 -5.19 -17.47
C TRP A 30 10.26 -5.45 -16.49
N LYS A 31 11.50 -5.16 -16.89
CA LYS A 31 12.67 -5.23 -15.99
C LYS A 31 12.53 -4.24 -14.83
N THR A 32 12.17 -2.99 -15.10
CA THR A 32 11.94 -1.97 -14.07
C THR A 32 10.82 -2.36 -13.13
N TYR A 33 9.72 -2.90 -13.66
CA TYR A 33 8.61 -3.40 -12.85
C TYR A 33 9.07 -4.50 -11.88
N LYS A 34 9.77 -5.53 -12.36
CA LYS A 34 10.29 -6.62 -11.51
C LYS A 34 11.22 -6.13 -10.41
N PHE A 35 12.07 -5.15 -10.73
CA PHE A 35 12.94 -4.52 -9.74
C PHE A 35 12.12 -3.81 -8.66
N ASN A 36 11.12 -3.03 -9.06
CA ASN A 36 10.26 -2.31 -8.14
C ASN A 36 9.37 -3.22 -7.29
N VAL A 37 8.93 -4.39 -7.80
CA VAL A 37 8.21 -5.39 -7.00
C VAL A 37 9.11 -5.89 -5.87
N LYS A 38 10.37 -6.24 -6.17
CA LYS A 38 11.33 -6.67 -5.15
C LYS A 38 11.57 -5.57 -4.11
N LYS A 39 11.77 -4.34 -4.56
CA LYS A 39 11.95 -3.19 -3.68
C LYS A 39 10.73 -2.93 -2.81
N SER A 40 9.52 -3.00 -3.37
CA SER A 40 8.26 -2.85 -2.63
C SER A 40 8.12 -3.88 -1.51
N ASN A 41 8.59 -5.11 -1.73
CA ASN A 41 8.55 -6.16 -0.71
C ASN A 41 9.56 -5.92 0.42
N SER A 42 10.66 -5.20 0.16
CA SER A 42 11.68 -4.89 1.17
C SER A 42 11.45 -3.59 1.94
N THR A 43 10.97 -2.54 1.27
CA THR A 43 10.90 -1.17 1.82
C THR A 43 9.47 -0.66 1.99
N GLY A 44 8.47 -1.49 1.69
CA GLY A 44 7.06 -1.10 1.64
C GLY A 44 6.67 -0.50 0.29
N ARG A 45 5.35 -0.49 0.01
CA ARG A 45 4.79 0.00 -1.26
C ARG A 45 5.13 1.46 -1.49
N ASP A 46 4.96 2.33 -0.52
CA ASP A 46 5.05 3.79 -0.70
C ASP A 46 6.45 4.28 -1.14
N ALA A 47 7.48 3.44 -1.00
CA ALA A 47 8.84 3.72 -1.47
C ALA A 47 9.00 3.64 -3.01
N ILE A 48 8.00 3.18 -3.76
CA ILE A 48 8.03 3.11 -5.22
C ILE A 48 7.29 4.30 -5.83
N ILE A 49 8.06 5.26 -6.36
CA ILE A 49 7.57 6.50 -7.01
C ILE A 49 7.35 6.36 -8.52
N TRP A 50 7.60 5.19 -9.09
CA TRP A 50 7.54 5.00 -10.54
C TRP A 50 6.09 4.97 -11.01
N GLU A 51 5.68 5.97 -11.81
CA GLU A 51 4.29 6.21 -12.22
C GLU A 51 3.61 5.01 -12.88
N TYR A 52 4.35 4.20 -13.62
CA TYR A 52 3.80 3.02 -14.30
C TYR A 52 3.67 1.80 -13.38
N PHE A 53 4.17 1.87 -12.14
CA PHE A 53 4.16 0.73 -11.24
C PHE A 53 2.74 0.27 -10.93
N ASP A 54 1.85 1.18 -10.52
CA ASP A 54 0.49 0.80 -10.14
C ASP A 54 -0.31 0.28 -11.32
N ILE A 55 -0.19 0.91 -12.49
CA ILE A 55 -0.86 0.50 -13.73
C ILE A 55 -0.48 -0.95 -14.07
N ILE A 56 0.81 -1.27 -14.02
CA ILE A 56 1.30 -2.62 -14.34
C ILE A 56 0.94 -3.59 -13.21
N ASN A 57 1.10 -3.19 -11.96
CA ASN A 57 0.83 -4.04 -10.79
C ASN A 57 -0.65 -4.38 -10.64
N GLU A 58 -1.56 -3.50 -11.05
CA GLU A 58 -2.99 -3.78 -11.06
C GLU A 58 -3.31 -4.95 -12.00
N LYS A 59 -2.71 -4.97 -13.20
CA LYS A 59 -2.99 -5.97 -14.25
C LYS A 59 -2.20 -7.27 -14.07
N PHE A 60 -0.96 -7.18 -13.61
CA PHE A 60 -0.02 -8.31 -13.58
C PHE A 60 0.47 -8.68 -12.18
N GLY A 61 0.19 -7.86 -11.18
CA GLY A 61 0.63 -8.10 -9.81
C GLY A 61 -0.13 -9.26 -9.19
N THR A 62 0.58 -10.07 -8.41
CA THR A 62 -0.03 -11.13 -7.61
C THR A 62 -0.77 -10.49 -6.45
N LYS A 63 -2.09 -10.66 -6.39
CA LYS A 63 -2.87 -10.31 -5.19
C LYS A 63 -2.49 -11.29 -4.07
N ALA A 64 -2.11 -10.77 -2.91
CA ALA A 64 -1.87 -11.62 -1.74
C ALA A 64 -3.17 -12.39 -1.43
N LYS A 65 -3.10 -13.72 -1.47
CA LYS A 65 -4.18 -14.59 -1.00
C LYS A 65 -4.20 -14.49 0.53
N VAL A 66 -4.83 -13.45 1.06
CA VAL A 66 -5.14 -13.34 2.48
C VAL A 66 -6.34 -14.24 2.76
N ASN A 67 -6.10 -15.56 2.83
CA ASN A 67 -6.95 -16.43 3.62
C ASN A 67 -6.34 -16.44 5.02
N PRO A 68 -6.73 -15.54 5.94
CA PRO A 68 -6.31 -15.68 7.32
C PRO A 68 -6.79 -17.06 7.79
N SER A 69 -5.87 -17.86 8.33
CA SER A 69 -6.27 -19.07 9.06
C SER A 69 -7.24 -18.62 10.16
N PRO A 70 -8.39 -19.29 10.34
CA PRO A 70 -9.38 -18.92 11.37
C PRO A 70 -8.80 -18.82 12.79
N SER A 71 -7.61 -19.38 13.03
CA SER A 71 -6.95 -19.48 14.33
C SER A 71 -6.07 -18.28 14.73
N THR A 72 -5.93 -17.22 13.92
CA THR A 72 -4.91 -16.17 14.18
C THR A 72 -5.43 -14.93 14.94
N ILE A 73 -6.70 -14.90 15.35
CA ILE A 73 -7.20 -13.81 16.23
C ILE A 73 -6.79 -14.11 17.68
N VAL A 74 -5.56 -13.76 18.06
CA VAL A 74 -5.15 -13.67 19.45
C VAL A 74 -5.25 -12.21 19.87
N GLY A 75 -6.35 -11.85 20.53
CA GLY A 75 -6.52 -10.54 21.14
C GLY A 75 -5.64 -10.43 22.38
N THR A 76 -4.66 -9.53 22.37
CA THR A 76 -3.90 -9.19 23.59
C THR A 76 -4.57 -8.01 24.30
N SER A 77 -5.40 -8.29 25.29
CA SER A 77 -5.81 -7.30 26.29
C SER A 77 -5.05 -7.58 27.59
N HIS A 78 -3.84 -7.03 27.72
CA HIS A 78 -3.15 -6.98 29.00
C HIS A 78 -3.49 -5.65 29.70
N ILE A 79 -4.56 -5.63 30.49
CA ILE A 79 -4.70 -4.64 31.57
C ILE A 79 -4.05 -5.29 32.80
N SER A 80 -2.82 -4.91 33.07
CA SER A 80 -2.12 -5.24 34.32
C SER A 80 -2.51 -4.19 35.36
N GLU A 81 -3.55 -4.45 36.15
CA GLU A 81 -3.82 -3.69 37.37
C GLU A 81 -2.73 -3.96 38.40
N ASN A 82 -1.75 -3.06 38.50
CA ASN A 82 -1.03 -2.89 39.75
C ASN A 82 -0.39 -1.50 39.86
N THR A 83 -1.10 -0.57 40.48
CA THR A 83 -0.50 0.66 41.04
C THR A 83 -1.21 1.03 42.33
N LYS A 84 -0.70 0.49 43.45
CA LYS A 84 -0.79 1.18 44.74
C LYS A 84 0.27 2.28 44.74
N GLN A 85 -0.14 3.55 44.73
CA GLN A 85 0.50 4.63 45.48
C GLN A 85 -0.28 5.96 45.34
N ILE A 86 -0.75 6.43 46.50
CA ILE A 86 -0.67 7.82 47.00
C ILE A 86 -1.25 8.92 46.10
N GLU A 87 -2.44 9.41 46.45
CA GLU A 87 -2.75 10.85 46.42
C GLU A 87 -3.54 11.22 47.68
N ASN A 88 -2.82 11.78 48.65
CA ASN A 88 -3.40 12.76 49.56
C ASN A 88 -3.63 14.04 48.76
N ASP A 89 -4.79 14.64 49.01
CA ASP A 89 -5.02 16.08 49.14
C ASP A 89 -6.03 16.72 48.17
N LEU A 90 -6.89 17.52 48.81
CA LEU A 90 -7.76 18.58 48.31
C LEU A 90 -9.06 18.22 47.57
N THR A 91 -10.05 17.93 48.42
CA THR A 91 -11.40 18.49 48.32
C THR A 91 -11.45 19.92 47.72
N SER A 92 -12.06 20.08 46.55
CA SER A 92 -13.01 21.18 46.30
C SER A 92 -13.79 20.95 45.01
N THR A 93 -15.10 20.72 45.11
CA THR A 93 -16.06 21.11 44.07
C THR A 93 -17.38 21.46 44.74
N ILE A 94 -17.41 22.72 45.17
CA ILE A 94 -18.51 23.69 45.14
C ILE A 94 -19.92 23.09 45.07
N VAL A 95 -20.61 23.18 46.23
CA VAL A 95 -22.06 23.00 46.40
C VAL A 95 -22.80 24.06 45.59
N GLY A 96 -23.58 23.61 44.61
CA GLY A 96 -24.57 24.43 43.90
C GLY A 96 -25.89 24.43 44.67
N THR A 97 -26.18 25.58 45.28
CA THR A 97 -27.42 25.94 45.98
C THR A 97 -28.66 25.77 45.11
N LYS A 98 -29.76 25.26 45.68
CA LYS A 98 -31.11 25.68 45.25
C LYS A 98 -32.03 25.90 46.43
N VAL A 99 -32.56 27.12 46.44
CA VAL A 99 -33.46 27.76 47.40
C VAL A 99 -34.90 27.52 46.96
N LEU A 100 -35.71 26.95 47.86
CA LEU A 100 -37.10 27.29 48.21
C LEU A 100 -37.76 26.10 48.94
#